data_AF-A0A965DQX8-F1
#
_entry.id   AF-A0A965DQX8-F1
#
_cell.length_a   1.000
_cell.length_b   1.000
_cell.length_c   1.000
_cell.angle_alpha   90.00
_cell.angle_beta   90.00
_cell.angle_gamma   90.00
#
_symmetry.space_group_name_H-M   'P 1'
#
loop_
_entity.id
_entity.type
_entity.pdbx_description
1 polymer ?
#
loop_
_entity_poly.entity_id
_entity_poly.type
_entity_poly.pdbx_seq_one_letter_code
_entity_poly.pdbx_strand_id
1 'polypeptide(L)'
;MVDYGAPLDHPFEKKENPQAYDEFAYAYTHKFAARHVLGLVGGNEVSLVKGNRVDLESDLLGITRPNTWCTARKHLPPKVTDTQIKRDNPKEDTFKVDVRMQHLPSYQMWAYPVTFAPKPMVSEVCKAPHKY
;
A
#
# COMPACT_ATOMS: atom_id res chain seq x y z
N MET A 1 1.86 17.41 -37.23
CA MET A 1 1.25 17.87 -35.97
C MET A 1 2.27 17.52 -34.90
N VAL A 2 2.95 18.51 -34.33
CA VAL A 2 4.04 18.29 -33.37
C VAL A 2 3.39 17.78 -32.09
N ASP A 3 3.81 16.60 -31.64
CA ASP A 3 3.32 15.98 -30.42
C ASP A 3 3.99 16.71 -29.26
N TYR A 4 3.30 17.70 -28.68
CA TYR A 4 3.73 18.32 -27.44
C TYR A 4 3.40 17.30 -26.35
N GLY A 5 4.44 16.67 -25.79
CA GLY A 5 4.31 15.72 -24.68
C GLY A 5 3.49 16.28 -23.51
N ALA A 6 3.27 15.46 -22.48
CA ALA A 6 2.49 15.87 -21.31
C ALA A 6 2.99 17.25 -20.80
N PRO A 7 2.10 18.18 -20.43
CA PRO A 7 2.44 19.61 -20.24
C PRO A 7 3.63 19.87 -19.30
N LEU A 8 3.91 18.96 -18.37
CA LEU A 8 5.02 19.04 -17.42
C LEU A 8 6.41 18.74 -17.99
N ASP A 9 6.52 18.23 -19.23
CA ASP A 9 7.79 17.84 -19.84
C ASP A 9 8.60 19.03 -20.40
N HIS A 10 8.01 20.23 -20.50
CA HIS A 10 8.71 21.39 -21.06
C HIS A 10 9.65 22.05 -20.03
N PRO A 11 10.93 22.34 -20.37
CA PRO A 11 11.92 22.86 -19.41
C PRO A 11 11.58 24.19 -18.72
N PHE A 12 10.66 24.99 -19.27
CA PHE A 12 10.21 26.25 -18.68
C PHE A 12 8.90 26.13 -17.88
N GLU A 13 8.18 25.01 -18.00
CA GLU A 13 6.84 24.86 -17.42
C GLU A 13 6.87 25.02 -15.89
N LYS A 14 7.83 24.38 -15.22
CA LYS A 14 8.00 24.49 -13.76
C LYS A 14 8.31 25.90 -13.27
N LYS A 15 8.86 26.76 -14.14
CA LYS A 15 9.26 28.12 -13.79
C LYS A 15 8.16 29.14 -14.06
N GLU A 16 7.40 28.95 -15.14
CA GLU A 16 6.43 29.93 -15.63
C GLU A 16 5.00 29.62 -15.23
N ASN A 17 4.66 28.35 -14.98
CA ASN A 17 3.31 27.95 -14.62
C ASN A 17 3.07 28.15 -13.11
N PRO A 18 2.21 29.10 -12.69
CA PRO A 18 1.90 29.32 -11.28
C PRO A 18 1.13 28.15 -10.63
N GLN A 19 0.66 27.19 -11.42
CA GLN A 19 0.03 25.95 -10.95
C GLN A 19 1.04 24.81 -10.78
N ALA A 20 2.31 24.99 -11.18
CA ALA A 20 3.38 24.02 -10.95
C ALA A 20 3.91 24.15 -9.51
N TYR A 21 3.89 23.04 -8.77
CA TYR A 21 4.42 22.95 -7.41
C TYR A 21 5.45 21.84 -7.32
N ASP A 22 6.51 22.08 -6.55
CA ASP A 22 7.49 21.03 -6.22
C ASP A 22 6.93 20.17 -5.10
N GLU A 23 6.76 18.89 -5.41
CA GLU A 23 6.34 17.90 -4.42
C GLU A 23 7.59 17.28 -3.78
N PHE A 24 7.71 17.42 -2.47
CA PHE A 24 8.84 16.86 -1.77
C PHE A 24 8.77 15.33 -1.70
N ALA A 25 9.92 14.66 -1.78
CA ALA A 25 9.98 13.19 -1.69
C ALA A 25 9.40 12.63 -0.38
N TYR A 26 9.38 13.42 0.70
CA TYR A 26 8.76 13.07 1.98
C TYR A 26 7.25 13.30 2.05
N ALA A 27 6.65 13.96 1.06
CA ALA A 27 5.21 13.97 0.87
C ALA A 27 4.69 12.58 0.44
N TYR A 28 5.58 11.70 -0.01
CA TYR A 28 5.27 10.41 -0.59
C TYR A 28 5.67 9.23 0.30
N THR A 29 4.88 8.15 0.20
CA THR A 29 5.26 6.84 0.70
C THR A 29 6.53 6.35 0.01
N HIS A 30 7.40 5.63 0.73
CA HIS A 30 8.60 5.04 0.14
C HIS A 30 8.25 4.16 -1.09
N LYS A 31 9.05 4.25 -2.16
CA LYS A 31 8.84 3.50 -3.42
C LYS A 31 8.69 1.99 -3.20
N PHE A 32 9.41 1.47 -2.20
CA PHE A 32 9.29 0.08 -1.73
C PHE A 32 8.63 0.08 -0.36
N ALA A 33 7.31 0.23 -0.33
CA ALA A 33 6.54 0.13 0.90
C ALA A 33 6.56 -1.32 1.40
N ALA A 34 6.88 -1.51 2.68
CA ALA A 34 7.02 -2.82 3.31
C ALA A 34 6.58 -2.74 4.78
N ARG A 35 6.37 -3.91 5.39
CA ARG A 35 5.90 -4.10 6.76
C ARG A 35 7.01 -4.56 7.70
N HIS A 36 7.16 -3.95 8.85
CA HIS A 36 8.01 -4.40 9.92
C HIS A 36 7.59 -5.77 10.45
N VAL A 37 8.53 -6.71 10.49
CA VAL A 37 8.31 -8.04 11.09
C VAL A 37 7.90 -7.96 12.57
N LEU A 38 8.33 -6.93 13.29
CA LEU A 38 8.05 -6.75 14.72
C LEU A 38 6.67 -6.15 15.00
N GLY A 39 5.79 -6.10 13.99
CA GLY A 39 4.35 -5.94 14.17
C GLY A 39 3.97 -4.63 14.87
N LEU A 40 4.36 -3.49 14.28
CA LEU A 40 3.78 -2.22 14.71
C LEU A 40 2.26 -2.24 14.44
N VAL A 41 1.48 -1.55 15.25
CA VAL A 41 0.03 -1.47 15.03
C VAL A 41 -0.27 -0.17 14.30
N GLY A 42 -0.59 -0.28 13.01
CA GLY A 42 -1.03 0.86 12.19
C GLY A 42 -0.19 1.11 10.93
N GLY A 43 -0.65 2.05 10.11
CA GLY A 43 0.01 2.43 8.86
C GLY A 43 0.12 1.25 7.89
N ASN A 44 1.32 1.05 7.31
CA ASN A 44 1.60 -0.02 6.35
C ASN A 44 1.45 -1.44 6.90
N GLU A 45 1.42 -1.60 8.24
CA GLU A 45 1.23 -2.91 8.88
C GLU A 45 -0.19 -3.44 8.71
N VAL A 46 -1.15 -2.55 8.53
CA VAL A 46 -2.53 -2.92 8.22
C VAL A 46 -2.65 -3.15 6.72
N SER A 47 -3.46 -4.13 6.31
CA SER A 47 -3.70 -4.38 4.89
C SER A 47 -4.27 -3.13 4.22
N LEU A 48 -3.56 -2.62 3.22
CA LEU A 48 -4.00 -1.47 2.43
C LEU A 48 -5.00 -1.91 1.37
N VAL A 49 -5.74 -0.95 0.82
CA VAL A 49 -6.59 -1.23 -0.35
C VAL A 49 -5.73 -1.43 -1.59
N LYS A 50 -6.08 -2.40 -2.44
CA LYS A 50 -5.39 -2.67 -3.71
C LYS A 50 -5.59 -1.56 -4.75
N GLY A 51 -6.78 -0.94 -4.75
CA GLY A 51 -7.08 0.21 -5.59
C GLY A 51 -6.37 1.48 -5.12
N ASN A 52 -6.64 2.59 -5.80
CA ASN A 52 -6.16 3.89 -5.35
C ASN A 52 -6.84 4.29 -4.03
N ARG A 53 -6.05 4.59 -3.01
CA ARG A 53 -6.55 5.01 -1.69
C ARG A 53 -7.30 6.35 -1.77
N VAL A 54 -6.84 7.28 -2.60
CA VAL A 54 -7.49 8.60 -2.73
C VAL A 54 -8.90 8.47 -3.27
N ASP A 55 -9.09 7.58 -4.25
CA ASP A 55 -10.40 7.30 -4.83
C ASP A 55 -11.33 6.62 -3.82
N LEU A 56 -10.80 5.68 -3.03
CA LEU A 56 -11.56 5.04 -1.95
C LEU A 56 -12.07 6.09 -0.94
N GLU A 57 -11.19 6.94 -0.44
CA GLU A 57 -11.57 7.99 0.53
C GLU A 57 -12.58 8.97 -0.08
N SER A 58 -12.42 9.31 -1.36
CA SER A 58 -13.37 10.18 -2.08
C SER A 58 -14.76 9.55 -2.22
N ASP A 59 -14.85 8.23 -2.43
CA ASP A 59 -16.14 7.50 -2.45
C ASP A 59 -16.77 7.39 -1.07
N LEU A 60 -15.95 7.17 -0.02
CA LEU A 60 -16.40 7.13 1.37
C LEU A 60 -16.95 8.49 1.83
N LEU A 61 -16.30 9.59 1.42
CA LEU A 61 -16.80 10.96 1.60
C LEU A 61 -18.01 11.29 0.72
N GLY A 62 -18.36 10.42 -0.24
CA GLY A 62 -19.52 10.56 -1.10
C GLY A 62 -19.35 11.54 -2.27
N ILE A 63 -18.12 12.00 -2.54
CA ILE A 63 -17.81 12.98 -3.59
C ILE A 63 -18.02 12.38 -4.99
N THR A 64 -17.61 11.12 -5.18
CA THR A 64 -17.69 10.42 -6.47
C THR A 64 -19.10 9.93 -6.81
N ARG A 65 -20.08 10.14 -5.92
CA ARG A 65 -21.47 9.71 -6.13
C ARG A 65 -22.22 10.72 -7.01
N PRO A 66 -23.02 10.27 -8.00
CA PRO A 66 -23.81 11.18 -8.82
C PRO A 66 -24.81 11.96 -7.97
N ASN A 67 -24.96 13.26 -8.24
CA ASN A 67 -25.82 14.17 -7.48
C ASN A 67 -27.34 13.93 -7.68
N THR A 68 -27.72 12.83 -8.33
CA THR A 68 -29.12 12.45 -8.53
C THR A 68 -29.69 11.85 -7.24
N TRP A 69 -30.86 12.31 -6.79
CA TRP A 69 -31.56 11.74 -5.63
C TRP A 69 -32.32 10.43 -5.92
N CYS A 70 -31.94 9.73 -6.99
CA CYS A 70 -32.53 8.45 -7.32
C CYS A 70 -32.05 7.39 -6.31
N THR A 71 -33.01 6.67 -5.71
CA THR A 71 -32.76 5.54 -4.79
C THR A 71 -31.90 4.46 -5.43
N ALA A 72 -32.00 4.27 -6.74
CA ALA A 72 -31.20 3.33 -7.51
C ALA A 72 -29.71 3.70 -7.61
N ARG A 73 -29.27 4.87 -7.11
CA ARG A 73 -27.86 5.31 -7.22
C ARG A 73 -27.28 5.90 -5.93
N LYS A 74 -28.01 6.74 -5.21
CA LYS A 74 -27.45 7.60 -4.12
C LYS A 74 -27.13 6.87 -2.81
N HIS A 75 -27.78 5.72 -2.57
CA HIS A 75 -27.75 5.04 -1.26
C HIS A 75 -27.55 3.53 -1.34
N LEU A 76 -27.22 2.99 -2.53
CA LEU A 76 -26.95 1.56 -2.64
C LEU A 76 -25.58 1.26 -2.02
N PRO A 77 -25.53 0.40 -0.98
CA PRO A 77 -24.26 -0.12 -0.52
C PRO A 77 -23.68 -1.05 -1.60
N PRO A 78 -22.35 -1.19 -1.68
CA PRO A 78 -21.74 -2.29 -2.43
C PRO A 78 -22.23 -3.62 -1.82
N LYS A 79 -22.40 -4.65 -2.65
CA LYS A 79 -22.76 -5.96 -2.13
C LYS A 79 -21.54 -6.52 -1.38
N VAL A 80 -21.78 -7.33 -0.34
CA VAL A 80 -20.71 -7.92 0.48
C VAL A 80 -19.72 -8.75 -0.36
N THR A 81 -20.18 -9.35 -1.46
CA THR A 81 -19.37 -10.14 -2.39
C THR A 81 -18.59 -9.30 -3.40
N ASP A 82 -18.87 -7.99 -3.50
CA ASP A 82 -18.24 -7.14 -4.50
C ASP A 82 -16.80 -6.86 -4.10
N THR A 83 -15.87 -7.23 -4.97
CA THR A 83 -14.44 -6.94 -4.80
C THR A 83 -14.08 -5.53 -5.24
N GLN A 84 -15.01 -4.82 -5.89
CA GLN A 84 -14.81 -3.49 -6.43
C GLN A 84 -16.03 -2.60 -6.18
N ILE A 85 -15.78 -1.35 -5.82
CA ILE A 85 -16.80 -0.29 -5.84
C ILE A 85 -16.91 0.19 -7.27
N LYS A 86 -18.08 0.02 -7.88
CA LYS A 86 -18.40 0.50 -9.22
C LYS A 86 -19.47 1.59 -9.12
N ARG A 87 -19.18 2.78 -9.65
CA ARG A 87 -20.14 3.87 -9.78
C ARG A 87 -20.29 4.25 -11.26
N ASP A 88 -21.46 3.99 -11.80
CA ASP A 88 -21.79 4.35 -13.17
C ASP A 88 -22.21 5.84 -13.21
N ASN A 89 -21.35 6.70 -13.76
CA ASN A 89 -21.60 8.12 -13.96
C ASN A 89 -21.74 8.40 -15.47
N PRO A 90 -22.71 9.22 -15.92
CA PRO A 90 -22.80 9.64 -17.32
C PRO A 90 -21.67 10.59 -17.78
N LYS A 91 -20.96 11.28 -16.88
CA LYS A 91 -19.94 12.29 -17.24
C LYS A 91 -18.52 11.73 -17.34
N GLU A 92 -18.21 10.67 -16.60
CA GLU A 92 -16.90 10.00 -16.65
C GLU A 92 -17.11 8.52 -16.92
N ASP A 93 -16.18 7.91 -17.65
CA ASP A 93 -16.12 6.46 -17.80
C ASP A 93 -16.05 5.83 -16.41
N THR A 94 -17.15 5.19 -16.01
CA THR A 94 -17.31 4.24 -14.90
C THR A 94 -16.20 4.27 -13.84
N PHE A 95 -16.42 4.99 -12.73
CA PHE A 95 -15.51 4.99 -11.58
C PHE A 95 -15.45 3.59 -10.96
N LYS A 96 -14.24 3.03 -10.84
CA LYS A 96 -13.98 1.67 -10.32
C LYS A 96 -12.83 1.69 -9.33
N VAL A 97 -13.08 1.23 -8.10
CA VAL A 97 -12.05 1.08 -7.05
C VAL A 97 -12.03 -0.36 -6.58
N ASP A 98 -10.88 -1.02 -6.67
CA ASP A 98 -10.68 -2.38 -6.13
C ASP A 98 -10.49 -2.33 -4.62
N VAL A 99 -11.42 -2.92 -3.86
CA VAL A 99 -11.45 -2.85 -2.39
C VAL A 99 -10.75 -4.04 -1.73
N ARG A 100 -10.13 -4.93 -2.52
CA ARG A 100 -9.41 -6.07 -1.95
C ARG A 100 -8.25 -5.58 -1.09
N MET A 101 -8.10 -6.23 0.07
CA MET A 101 -6.98 -6.01 0.96
C MET A 101 -5.69 -6.53 0.32
N GLN A 102 -4.68 -5.67 0.25
CA GLN A 102 -3.33 -5.98 -0.21
C GLN A 102 -2.35 -5.76 0.95
N HIS A 103 -1.64 -6.83 1.29
CA HIS A 103 -0.68 -6.83 2.38
C HIS A 103 0.73 -6.64 1.82
N LEU A 104 1.43 -5.59 2.25
CA LEU A 104 2.78 -5.23 1.76
C LEU A 104 3.83 -6.23 2.26
N PRO A 105 4.87 -6.60 1.52
CA PRO A 105 5.86 -7.60 1.98
C PRO A 105 6.49 -7.24 3.33
N SER A 106 6.79 -8.24 4.16
CA SER A 106 7.46 -8.01 5.45
C SER A 106 8.96 -7.83 5.28
N TYR A 107 9.56 -6.91 6.03
CA TYR A 107 10.99 -6.64 6.10
C TYR A 107 11.47 -6.53 7.55
N GLN A 108 12.71 -6.95 7.76
CA GLN A 108 13.38 -6.82 9.04
C GLN A 108 14.16 -5.49 9.05
N MET A 109 13.70 -4.53 9.84
CA MET A 109 14.36 -3.22 9.95
C MET A 109 15.70 -3.31 10.70
N TRP A 110 15.81 -4.23 11.67
CA TRP A 110 17.02 -4.38 12.50
C TRP A 110 17.71 -5.71 12.22
N ALA A 111 18.98 -5.65 11.82
CA ALA A 111 19.80 -6.85 11.75
C ALA A 111 19.99 -7.43 13.16
N TYR A 112 19.62 -8.69 13.37
CA TYR A 112 20.02 -9.40 14.57
C TYR A 112 21.52 -9.69 14.49
N PRO A 113 22.28 -9.48 15.58
CA PRO A 113 23.67 -9.88 15.61
C PRO A 113 23.76 -11.39 15.39
N VAL A 114 24.81 -11.83 14.69
CA VAL A 114 25.09 -13.26 14.55
C VAL A 114 25.30 -13.86 15.93
N THR A 115 24.46 -14.82 16.30
CA THR A 115 24.66 -15.62 17.51
C THR A 115 25.46 -16.85 17.13
N PHE A 116 26.66 -16.98 17.67
CA PHE A 116 27.44 -18.21 17.51
C PHE A 116 26.79 -19.32 18.32
N ALA A 117 26.68 -20.52 17.74
CA ALA A 117 26.23 -21.69 18.47
C ALA A 117 27.13 -21.92 19.71
N PRO A 118 26.56 -22.41 20.83
CA PRO A 118 27.37 -22.77 21.98
C PRO A 118 28.37 -23.85 21.59
N LYS A 119 29.50 -23.92 22.32
CA LYS A 119 30.45 -25.02 22.15
C LYS A 119 29.71 -26.36 22.29
N PRO A 120 30.05 -27.37 21.47
CA PRO A 120 29.38 -28.67 21.54
C PRO A 120 29.51 -29.23 22.96
N MET A 121 28.41 -29.80 23.45
CA MET A 121 28.39 -30.42 24.77
C MET A 121 29.35 -31.61 24.78
N VAL A 122 30.43 -31.52 25.57
CA VAL A 122 31.34 -32.64 25.78
C VAL A 122 30.72 -33.53 26.86
N SER A 123 30.28 -34.72 26.46
CA SER A 123 29.83 -35.74 27.40
C SER A 123 31.06 -36.46 27.97
N GLU A 124 31.56 -35.97 29.11
CA GLU A 124 32.57 -36.68 29.89
C GLU A 124 31.90 -37.83 30.65
N VAL A 125 31.55 -38.90 29.94
CA VAL A 125 31.13 -40.15 30.60
C VAL A 125 32.39 -40.83 31.12
N CYS A 126 32.49 -40.97 32.45
CA CYS A 126 33.41 -41.91 33.06
C CYS A 126 33.08 -43.32 32.56
N LYS A 127 33.76 -43.78 31.50
CA LYS A 127 33.69 -45.17 31.08
C LYS A 127 34.41 -46.00 32.13
N ALA A 128 33.64 -46.78 32.89
CA ALA A 128 34.16 -47.82 33.75
C ALA A 128 35.16 -48.71 32.97
N PRO A 129 36.43 -48.83 33.39
CA PRO A 129 37.45 -49.56 32.62
C PRO A 129 37.27 -51.09 32.65
N HIS A 130 36.26 -51.61 33.35
CA HIS A 130 36.17 -53.00 33.76
C HIS A 130 35.19 -53.87 32.94
N LYS A 131 34.98 -53.60 31.66
CA LYS A 131 34.30 -54.55 30.75
C LYS A 131 35.03 -54.66 29.41
N TYR A 132 35.97 -55.60 29.37
CA TYR A 132 36.32 -56.39 28.19
C TYR A 132 36.24 -57.86 28.61
#